data_AF-A0A2U1FBT7-F1
#
_entry.id   AF-A0A2U1FBT7-F1
#
_cell.length_a   1.000
_cell.length_b   1.000
_cell.length_c   1.000
_cell.angle_alpha   90.00
_cell.angle_beta   90.00
_cell.angle_gamma   90.00
#
_symmetry.space_group_name_H-M   'P 1'
#
loop_
_entity.id
_entity.type
_entity.pdbx_description
1 polymer ?
#
loop_
_entity_poly.entity_id
_entity_poly.type
_entity_poly.pdbx_seq_one_letter_code
_entity_poly.pdbx_strand_id
1 'polypeptide(L)' 'MDRHASVDLRHHVDRAVGPGYDRVFLRLDLLMTSREGRCGCAGCASYVAEQRALLVSSLPPL' A
#
# COMPACT_ATOMS: atom_id res chain seq x y z
N MET A 1 -9.76 -14.84 -5.25
CA MET A 1 -9.62 -13.53 -4.58
C MET A 1 -10.35 -12.50 -5.40
N ASP A 2 -11.42 -11.92 -4.84
CA ASP A 2 -12.32 -11.01 -5.53
C ASP A 2 -11.64 -9.69 -5.89
N ARG A 3 -11.40 -9.49 -7.20
CA ARG A 3 -10.94 -8.20 -7.74
C ARG A 3 -11.85 -7.03 -7.36
N HIS A 4 -13.15 -7.29 -7.15
CA HIS A 4 -14.13 -6.27 -6.77
C HIS A 4 -13.84 -5.67 -5.38
N ALA A 5 -13.54 -6.49 -4.38
CA ALA A 5 -13.25 -6.02 -3.03
C ALA A 5 -12.02 -5.09 -2.95
N SER A 6 -11.02 -5.33 -3.81
CA SER A 6 -9.81 -4.49 -3.88
C SER A 6 -10.08 -3.12 -4.53
N VAL A 7 -11.00 -3.07 -5.50
CA VAL A 7 -11.39 -1.83 -6.20
C VAL A 7 -12.25 -0.94 -5.29
N ASP A 8 -13.20 -1.53 -4.57
CA ASP A 8 -14.09 -0.77 -3.67
C ASP A 8 -13.35 -0.15 -2.48
N LEU A 9 -12.43 -0.91 -1.87
CA LEU A 9 -11.55 -0.39 -0.82
C LEU A 9 -10.73 0.79 -1.34
N ARG A 10 -10.19 0.67 -2.55
CA ARG A 10 -9.39 1.74 -3.17
C ARG A 10 -10.23 3.00 -3.43
N HIS A 11 -11.46 2.86 -3.91
CA HIS A 11 -12.36 4.00 -4.11
C HIS A 11 -12.77 4.68 -2.81
N HIS A 12 -13.03 3.89 -1.76
CA HIS A 12 -13.38 4.42 -0.46
C HIS A 12 -12.24 5.27 0.12
N VAL A 13 -11.00 4.77 0.03
CA VAL A 13 -9.83 5.46 0.53
C VAL A 13 -9.47 6.68 -0.33
N ASP A 14 -9.51 6.57 -1.67
CA ASP A 14 -9.33 7.73 -2.58
C ASP A 14 -10.36 8.85 -2.25
N ARG A 15 -11.61 8.49 -1.87
CA ARG A 15 -12.64 9.46 -1.44
C ARG A 15 -12.37 10.08 -0.07
N ALA A 16 -11.85 9.30 0.89
CA ALA A 16 -11.66 9.74 2.26
C ALA A 16 -10.45 10.69 2.41
N VAL A 17 -9.37 10.43 1.67
CA VAL A 17 -8.10 11.17 1.81
C VAL A 17 -7.97 12.29 0.76
N GLY A 18 -8.74 12.21 -0.33
CA GLY A 18 -8.80 13.24 -1.36
C GLY A 18 -7.67 13.17 -2.39
N PRO A 19 -7.72 14.03 -3.43
CA PRO A 19 -6.86 13.92 -4.61
C PRO A 19 -5.39 14.32 -4.38
N GLY A 20 -5.06 14.90 -3.22
CA GLY A 20 -3.70 15.31 -2.88
C GLY A 20 -2.83 14.20 -2.29
N TYR A 21 -3.44 13.06 -1.91
CA TYR A 21 -2.69 11.92 -1.39
C TYR A 21 -2.28 11.02 -2.56
N ASP A 22 -0.99 11.05 -2.88
CA ASP A 22 -0.43 10.22 -3.93
C ASP A 22 -0.74 8.73 -3.68
N ARG A 23 -1.15 8.01 -4.73
CA ARG A 23 -1.58 6.61 -4.63
C ARG A 23 -0.49 5.68 -4.12
N VAL A 24 0.78 5.99 -4.37
CA VAL A 24 1.92 5.23 -3.84
C VAL A 24 2.05 5.48 -2.35
N PHE A 25 1.93 6.74 -1.90
CA PHE A 25 1.91 7.08 -0.47
C PHE A 25 0.79 6.36 0.27
N LEU A 26 -0.42 6.33 -0.30
CA LEU A 26 -1.54 5.63 0.32
C LEU A 26 -1.28 4.12 0.46
N ARG A 27 -0.72 3.49 -0.59
CA ARG A 27 -0.42 2.06 -0.56
C ARG A 27 0.70 1.73 0.42
N LEU A 28 1.69 2.61 0.56
CA LEU A 28 2.73 2.47 1.57
C LEU A 28 2.13 2.54 2.98
N ASP A 29 1.23 3.49 3.24
CA ASP A 29 0.57 3.62 4.53
C ASP A 29 -0.30 2.39 4.87
N LEU A 30 -1.07 1.90 3.91
CA LEU A 30 -1.85 0.66 4.05
C LEU A 30 -0.97 -0.57 4.29
N LEU A 31 0.19 -0.65 3.62
CA LEU A 31 1.15 -1.73 3.84
C LEU A 31 1.72 -1.68 5.27
N MET A 32 2.12 -0.50 5.74
CA MET A 32 2.66 -0.33 7.09
C MET A 32 1.61 -0.58 8.19
N THR A 33 0.34 -0.31 7.90
CA THR A 33 -0.79 -0.55 8.81
C THR A 33 -1.45 -1.92 8.61
N SER A 34 -0.93 -2.79 7.74
CA SER A 34 -1.43 -4.15 7.57
C SER A 34 -1.02 -5.06 8.73
N ARG A 35 -1.53 -6.30 8.74
CA ARG A 35 -1.09 -7.32 9.72
C ARG A 35 0.41 -7.62 9.56
N GLU A 36 0.85 -7.74 8.32
CA GLU A 36 2.24 -8.00 7.93
C GLU A 36 3.12 -6.79 8.27
N GLY A 37 2.67 -5.57 7.99
CA GLY A 37 3.39 -4.34 8.35
C GLY A 37 3.63 -4.17 9.85
N ARG A 38 2.69 -4.65 10.69
CA ARG A 38 2.83 -4.67 12.16
C ARG A 38 3.55 -5.90 12.71
N CYS A 39 3.81 -6.91 11.87
CA CYS A 39 4.41 -8.16 12.32
C CYS A 39 5.94 -8.05 12.31
N GLY A 40 6.57 -8.28 13.46
CA GLY A 40 8.03 -8.20 13.62
C GLY A 40 8.81 -9.45 13.17
N CYS A 41 8.17 -10.45 12.56
CA CYS A 41 8.88 -11.65 12.11
C CYS A 41 9.68 -11.38 10.82
N ALA A 42 10.79 -12.10 10.64
CA ALA A 42 11.68 -11.92 9.48
C ALA A 42 10.95 -12.08 8.14
N GLY A 43 10.00 -13.01 8.04
CA GLY A 43 9.22 -13.22 6.80
C GLY A 43 8.33 -12.02 6.45
N CYS A 44 7.67 -11.42 7.44
CA CYS A 44 6.86 -10.22 7.22
C CYS A 44 7.75 -9.01 6.89
N ALA A 45 8.90 -8.86 7.55
CA ALA A 45 9.86 -7.81 7.24
C ALA A 45 10.37 -7.89 5.79
N SER A 46 10.72 -9.09 5.30
CA SER A 46 11.12 -9.29 3.90
C SER A 46 9.99 -8.97 2.93
N TYR A 47 8.77 -9.45 3.20
CA TYR A 47 7.60 -9.16 2.37
C TYR A 47 7.32 -7.66 2.27
N VAL A 48 7.31 -6.95 3.41
CA VAL A 48 7.07 -5.50 3.46
C VAL A 48 8.18 -4.75 2.71
N ALA A 49 9.44 -5.19 2.83
CA ALA A 49 10.56 -4.58 2.09
C ALA A 49 10.41 -4.74 0.57
N GLU A 50 10.04 -5.92 0.08
CA GLU A 50 9.77 -6.15 -1.35
C GLU A 50 8.60 -5.30 -1.86
N GLN A 51 7.48 -5.28 -1.13
CA GLN A 51 6.31 -4.49 -1.54
C GLN A 51 6.63 -3.00 -1.54
N ARG A 52 7.38 -2.51 -0.55
CA ARG A 52 7.85 -1.12 -0.52
C ARG A 52 8.71 -0.80 -1.74
N ALA A 53 9.66 -1.66 -2.11
CA ALA A 53 10.52 -1.45 -3.26
C ALA A 53 9.71 -1.37 -4.57
N LEU A 54 8.72 -2.26 -4.75
CA LEU A 54 7.82 -2.26 -5.91
C LEU A 54 6.96 -1.00 -6.00
N LEU A 55 6.47 -0.50 -4.86
CA LEU A 55 5.68 0.72 -4.80
C LEU A 55 6.53 1.95 -5.15
N VAL A 56 7.73 2.06 -4.57
CA VAL A 56 8.65 3.17 -4.84
C VAL A 56 9.13 3.15 -6.30
N SER A 57 9.40 1.98 -6.88
CA SER A 57 9.83 1.90 -8.29
C SER A 57 8.75 2.24 -9.30
N SER A 58 7.48 2.32 -8.88
CA SER A 58 6.35 2.75 -9.71
C SER A 58 6.16 4.26 -9.75
N LEU A 59 6.93 5.03 -8.97
CA LEU A 59 6.91 6.49 -9.00
C LEU A 59 7.53 7.01 -10.30
N PRO A 60 6.98 8.08 -10.90
CA PRO A 60 7.64 8.75 -12.01
C PRO A 60 9.01 9.30 -11.55
N PRO A 61 10.00 9.38 -12.45
CA PRO A 61 11.27 10.03 -12.14
C PRO A 61 11.01 11.49 -11.73
N LEU A 62 11.70 11.92 -10.66
CA LEU A 62 11.66 13.28 -10.12
C LEU A 62 12.30 14.29 -11.08
#